data_AF-W4VF28-F1
#
_entry.id   AF-W4VF28-F1
#
_cell.length_a   1.000
_cell.length_b   1.000
_cell.length_c   1.000
_cell.angle_alpha   90.00
_cell.angle_beta   90.00
_cell.angle_gamma   90.00
#
_symmetry.space_group_name_H-M   'P 1'
#
loop_
_entity.id
_entity.type
_entity.pdbx_description
1 polymer ?
#
loop_
_entity_poly.entity_id
_entity_poly.type
_entity_poly.pdbx_seq_one_letter_code
_entity_poly.pdbx_strand_id
1 'polypeptide(L)'
;MIEEVPIDPASSIIREAVVKIGKMKHPLRLIETRDSEGNQIRIVCNDAKRSALEISDLYRKKWQIELFFKSVKQHLVLKKLYGKSQNAVFNQIYIAMIVFCLTLLIKHHIGYQGSLLEMLDWLKDYWCKQMKTFLAELSETSDRISSGRQKMGGHQRIYEESLAQYERGDAFHLDDVTYVPSTK
;
A
#
# COMPACT_ATOMS: atom_id res chain seq x y z
N MET A 1 -4.41 -6.49 40.49
CA MET A 1 -4.21 -5.14 41.02
C MET A 1 -4.12 -4.21 39.84
N ILE A 2 -4.94 -3.16 39.81
CA ILE A 2 -5.00 -2.15 38.76
C ILE A 2 -4.82 -0.83 39.51
N GLU A 3 -3.72 -0.13 39.27
CA GLU A 3 -3.48 1.22 39.81
C GLU A 3 -3.65 2.21 38.66
N GLU A 4 -4.62 3.10 38.76
CA GLU A 4 -4.87 4.11 37.71
C GLU A 4 -3.95 5.31 37.91
N VAL A 5 -3.34 5.76 36.81
CA VAL A 5 -2.47 6.93 36.80
C VAL A 5 -3.32 8.14 36.39
N PRO A 6 -3.23 9.29 37.10
CA PRO A 6 -3.95 10.49 36.70
C PRO A 6 -3.48 10.97 35.32
N ILE A 7 -4.43 11.27 34.45
CA ILE A 7 -4.19 11.61 33.03
C ILE A 7 -4.53 13.09 32.84
N ASP A 8 -3.75 13.76 32.00
CA ASP A 8 -4.10 15.09 31.52
C ASP A 8 -5.28 15.00 30.53
N PRO A 9 -6.43 15.65 30.81
CA PRO A 9 -7.61 15.63 29.94
C PRO A 9 -7.37 16.23 28.55
N ALA A 10 -6.27 16.95 28.32
CA ALA A 10 -5.91 17.46 27.00
C ALA A 10 -5.29 16.40 26.06
N SER A 11 -4.91 15.23 26.60
CA SER A 11 -4.22 14.19 25.82
C SER A 11 -5.17 13.24 25.10
N SER A 12 -4.74 12.65 23.98
CA SER A 12 -5.52 11.63 23.23
C SER A 12 -5.66 10.28 23.95
N ILE A 13 -5.12 10.17 25.17
CA ILE A 13 -5.09 8.95 25.98
C ILE A 13 -6.39 8.87 26.78
N ILE A 14 -7.09 7.75 26.63
CA ILE A 14 -8.35 7.50 27.35
C ILE A 14 -8.06 6.98 28.76
N ARG A 15 -7.08 6.09 28.89
CA ARG A 15 -6.78 5.43 30.15
C ARG A 15 -5.31 5.06 30.25
N GLU A 16 -4.76 5.22 31.44
CA GLU A 16 -3.44 4.74 31.81
C GLU A 16 -3.53 4.03 33.16
N ALA A 17 -3.03 2.80 33.22
CA ALA A 17 -3.03 2.03 34.45
C ALA A 17 -1.84 1.06 34.54
N VAL A 18 -1.39 0.78 35.75
CA VAL A 18 -0.44 -0.30 36.03
C VAL A 18 -1.24 -1.56 36.33
N VAL A 19 -1.03 -2.61 35.53
CA VAL A 19 -1.76 -3.87 35.56
C VAL A 19 -0.82 -5.04 35.79
N LYS A 20 -1.30 -6.06 36.51
CA LYS A 20 -0.63 -7.35 36.64
C LYS A 20 -1.39 -8.40 35.82
N ILE A 21 -0.74 -8.94 34.79
CA ILE A 21 -1.35 -9.94 33.91
C ILE A 21 -0.96 -11.35 34.38
N GLY A 22 -1.95 -12.17 34.74
CA GLY A 22 -1.75 -13.57 35.14
C GLY A 22 -0.76 -13.75 36.30
N LYS A 23 0.17 -14.71 36.14
CA LYS A 23 1.22 -15.03 37.13
C LYS A 23 2.53 -14.27 36.89
N MET A 24 2.52 -13.19 36.10
CA MET A 24 3.74 -12.42 35.84
C MET A 24 4.33 -11.83 37.13
N LYS A 25 5.67 -11.87 37.25
CA LYS A 25 6.39 -11.35 38.41
C LYS A 25 6.37 -9.82 38.47
N HIS A 26 6.49 -9.16 37.31
CA HIS A 26 6.58 -7.71 37.21
C HIS A 26 5.25 -7.09 36.76
N PRO A 27 4.86 -5.93 37.32
CA PRO A 27 3.72 -5.17 36.82
C PRO A 27 4.01 -4.61 35.43
N LEU A 28 2.96 -4.45 34.62
CA LEU A 28 3.02 -3.87 33.28
C LEU A 28 2.17 -2.60 33.25
N ARG A 29 2.42 -1.75 32.27
CA ARG A 29 1.63 -0.54 32.04
C ARG A 29 0.68 -0.76 30.88
N LEU A 30 -0.59 -0.47 31.11
CA LEU A 30 -1.68 -0.48 30.15
C LEU A 30 -2.00 0.96 29.75
N ILE A 31 -2.03 1.21 28.45
CA ILE A 31 -2.40 2.48 27.85
C ILE A 31 -3.54 2.21 26.88
N GLU A 32 -4.67 2.89 27.06
CA GLU A 32 -5.80 2.86 26.14
C GLU A 32 -5.88 4.19 25.40
N THR A 33 -5.90 4.13 24.08
CA THR A 33 -5.90 5.29 23.18
C THR A 33 -6.88 5.04 22.03
N ARG A 34 -7.18 6.07 21.24
CA ARG A 34 -7.91 5.93 19.97
C ARG A 34 -6.96 6.03 18.79
N ASP A 35 -7.18 5.20 17.79
CA ASP A 35 -6.54 5.37 16.48
C ASP A 35 -7.12 6.59 15.75
N SER A 36 -6.46 6.98 14.67
CA SER A 36 -6.91 7.91 13.64
C SER A 36 -8.30 7.57 13.05
N GLU A 37 -8.70 6.30 13.07
CA GLU A 37 -10.03 5.83 12.64
C GLU A 37 -11.07 5.81 13.80
N GLY A 38 -10.69 6.26 15.00
CA GLY A 38 -11.57 6.29 16.18
C GLY A 38 -11.68 4.96 16.94
N ASN A 39 -11.04 3.90 16.44
CA ASN A 39 -10.98 2.57 17.05
C ASN A 39 -10.19 2.61 18.37
N GLN A 40 -10.69 1.97 19.42
CA GLN A 40 -9.97 1.85 20.69
C GLN A 40 -8.83 0.84 20.59
N ILE A 41 -7.62 1.27 20.92
CA ILE A 41 -6.42 0.45 20.96
C ILE A 41 -5.95 0.35 22.42
N ARG A 42 -5.68 -0.88 22.88
CA ARG A 42 -5.05 -1.16 24.17
C ARG A 42 -3.61 -1.61 23.96
N ILE A 43 -2.69 -0.90 24.57
CA ILE A 43 -1.26 -1.14 24.47
C ILE A 43 -0.77 -1.56 25.86
N VAL A 44 -0.10 -2.71 25.92
CA VAL A 44 0.57 -3.16 27.15
C VAL A 44 2.08 -3.07 26.95
N CYS A 45 2.77 -2.38 27.84
CA CYS A 45 4.20 -2.14 27.75
C CYS A 45 4.91 -2.33 29.09
N ASN A 46 6.21 -2.63 29.02
CA ASN A 46 7.11 -2.71 30.18
C ASN A 46 7.92 -1.41 30.38
N ASP A 47 7.70 -0.39 29.53
CA ASP A 47 8.41 0.88 29.61
C ASP A 47 7.68 1.83 30.57
N ALA A 48 8.29 2.04 31.73
CA ALA A 48 7.78 2.93 32.77
C ALA A 48 8.30 4.38 32.65
N LYS A 49 9.23 4.66 31.72
CA LYS A 49 9.91 5.96 31.63
C LYS A 49 9.29 6.88 30.58
N ARG A 50 8.87 6.31 29.45
CA ARG A 50 8.29 7.09 28.34
C ARG A 50 6.90 7.60 28.67
N SER A 51 6.48 8.69 28.06
CA SER A 51 5.10 9.15 28.17
C SER A 51 4.14 8.18 27.45
N ALA A 52 2.88 8.13 27.88
CA ALA A 52 1.88 7.31 27.21
C ALA A 52 1.63 7.76 25.75
N LEU A 53 1.84 9.04 25.45
CA LEU A 53 1.74 9.59 24.10
C LEU A 53 2.87 9.05 23.21
N GLU A 54 4.11 9.07 23.68
CA GLU A 54 5.25 8.50 22.95
C GLU A 54 5.07 7.00 22.69
N ILE A 55 4.50 6.26 23.66
CA ILE A 55 4.21 4.83 23.50
C ILE A 55 3.12 4.60 22.46
N SER A 56 2.07 5.44 22.46
CA SER A 56 1.02 5.43 21.44
C SER A 56 1.61 5.70 20.05
N ASP A 57 2.46 6.72 19.91
CA ASP A 57 3.12 7.05 18.64
C ASP A 57 4.08 5.95 18.16
N LEU A 58 4.81 5.32 19.08
CA LEU A 58 5.65 4.17 18.77
C LEU A 58 4.82 2.99 18.28
N TYR A 59 3.66 2.75 18.88
CA TYR A 59 2.73 1.72 18.44
C TYR A 59 2.16 2.04 17.05
N ARG A 60 1.90 3.32 16.74
CA ARG A 60 1.52 3.75 15.39
C ARG A 60 2.64 3.51 14.37
N LYS A 61 3.90 3.76 14.72
CA LYS A 61 5.07 3.44 13.87
C LYS A 61 5.22 1.95 13.59
N LYS A 62 4.80 1.06 14.51
CA LYS A 62 4.75 -0.38 14.25
C LYS A 62 3.93 -0.72 12.99
N TRP A 63 2.81 -0.03 12.77
CA TRP A 63 1.97 -0.27 11.58
C TRP A 63 2.71 0.11 10.29
N GLN A 64 3.58 1.11 10.33
CA GLN A 64 4.43 1.46 9.18
C GLN A 64 5.37 0.31 8.79
N ILE A 65 5.84 -0.48 9.77
CA ILE A 65 6.66 -1.68 9.52
C ILE A 65 5.84 -2.74 8.76
N GLU A 66 4.57 -2.93 9.13
CA GLU A 66 3.68 -3.86 8.43
C GLU A 66 3.40 -3.40 6.99
N LEU A 67 3.15 -2.11 6.79
CA LEU A 67 3.00 -1.51 5.45
C LEU A 67 4.29 -1.62 4.63
N PHE A 68 5.45 -1.48 5.26
CA PHE A 68 6.74 -1.73 4.63
C PHE A 68 6.85 -3.17 4.16
N PHE A 69 6.63 -4.16 5.03
CA PHE A 69 6.69 -5.57 4.64
C PHE A 69 5.64 -5.96 3.61
N LYS A 70 4.44 -5.35 3.67
CA LYS A 70 3.41 -5.50 2.65
C LYS A 70 3.91 -4.99 1.30
N SER A 71 4.50 -3.79 1.26
CA SER A 71 5.08 -3.20 0.05
C SER A 71 6.24 -4.04 -0.49
N VAL A 72 7.12 -4.54 0.38
CA VAL A 72 8.21 -5.44 0.00
C VAL A 72 7.63 -6.71 -0.67
N LYS A 73 6.67 -7.37 -0.03
CA LYS A 73 6.06 -8.58 -0.59
C LYS A 73 5.31 -8.32 -1.90
N GLN A 74 4.65 -7.16 -2.05
CA GLN A 74 3.85 -6.81 -3.23
C GLN A 74 4.69 -6.37 -4.43
N HIS A 75 5.76 -5.61 -4.20
CA HIS A 75 6.49 -4.94 -5.29
C HIS A 75 7.86 -5.56 -5.56
N LEU A 76 8.49 -6.18 -4.55
CA LEU A 76 9.73 -6.94 -4.71
C LEU A 76 9.46 -8.42 -4.90
N VAL A 77 8.36 -8.79 -5.58
CA VAL A 77 8.07 -10.19 -5.92
C VAL A 77 9.31 -10.75 -6.62
N LEU A 78 10.04 -11.60 -5.91
CA LEU A 78 11.14 -12.40 -6.44
C LEU A 78 10.52 -13.41 -7.41
N LYS A 79 10.14 -12.95 -8.61
CA LYS A 79 9.40 -13.75 -9.61
C LYS A 79 10.15 -15.04 -9.96
N LYS A 80 11.47 -15.04 -9.83
CA LYS A 80 12.32 -16.20 -10.05
C LYS A 80 13.49 -16.17 -9.07
N LEU A 81 13.60 -17.20 -8.24
CA LEU A 81 14.82 -17.43 -7.48
C LEU A 81 15.90 -17.90 -8.45
N TYR A 82 16.94 -17.11 -8.66
CA TYR A 82 18.07 -17.44 -9.55
C TYR A 82 19.00 -18.52 -8.99
N GLY A 83 18.78 -18.94 -7.74
CA GLY A 83 19.53 -20.00 -7.08
C GLY A 83 18.72 -20.57 -5.91
N LYS A 84 18.88 -21.88 -5.66
CA LYS A 84 18.19 -22.59 -4.57
C LYS A 84 19.03 -22.70 -3.29
N SER A 85 20.26 -22.21 -3.30
CA SER A 85 21.10 -22.20 -2.10
C SER A 85 20.62 -21.12 -1.13
N GLN A 86 20.77 -21.37 0.16
CA GLN A 86 20.40 -20.43 1.23
C GLN A 86 21.04 -19.05 1.02
N ASN A 87 22.32 -19.01 0.64
CA ASN A 87 23.04 -17.76 0.38
C ASN A 87 22.48 -17.02 -0.85
N ALA A 88 22.08 -17.73 -1.92
CA ALA A 88 21.49 -17.10 -3.09
C ALA A 88 20.14 -16.45 -2.77
N VAL A 89 19.34 -17.09 -1.91
CA VAL A 89 18.07 -16.53 -1.43
C VAL A 89 18.31 -15.28 -0.58
N PHE A 90 19.23 -15.34 0.39
CA PHE A 90 19.56 -14.16 1.21
C PHE A 90 20.07 -12.99 0.38
N ASN A 91 20.97 -13.25 -0.58
CA ASN A 91 21.48 -12.20 -1.47
C ASN A 91 20.36 -11.55 -2.30
N GLN A 92 19.40 -12.33 -2.78
CA GLN A 92 18.24 -11.77 -3.50
C GLN A 92 17.37 -10.89 -2.61
N ILE A 93 17.15 -11.29 -1.35
CA ILE A 93 16.43 -10.47 -0.37
C ILE A 93 17.20 -9.18 -0.09
N TYR A 94 18.52 -9.24 0.11
CA TYR A 94 19.34 -8.05 0.35
C TYR A 94 19.33 -7.08 -0.84
N ILE A 95 19.48 -7.58 -2.08
CA ILE A 95 19.41 -6.76 -3.28
C ILE A 95 18.03 -6.11 -3.39
N ALA A 96 16.96 -6.87 -3.16
CA ALA A 96 15.60 -6.36 -3.17
C ALA A 96 15.40 -5.21 -2.15
N MET A 97 15.90 -5.39 -0.92
CA MET A 97 15.86 -4.34 0.10
C MET A 97 16.67 -3.10 -0.30
N ILE A 98 17.87 -3.28 -0.88
CA ILE A 98 18.71 -2.17 -1.35
C ILE A 98 17.98 -1.37 -2.45
N VAL A 99 17.41 -2.04 -3.44
CA VAL A 99 16.65 -1.39 -4.53
C VAL A 99 15.47 -0.59 -3.97
N PHE A 100 14.75 -1.13 -2.99
CA PHE A 100 13.65 -0.42 -2.34
C PHE A 100 14.12 0.84 -1.60
N CYS A 101 15.19 0.74 -0.81
CA CYS A 101 15.77 1.89 -0.12
C CYS A 101 16.25 2.96 -1.10
N LEU A 102 16.92 2.58 -2.18
CA LEU A 102 17.38 3.51 -3.22
C LEU A 102 16.20 4.18 -3.91
N THR A 103 15.14 3.43 -4.25
CA THR A 103 13.94 3.99 -4.89
C THR A 103 13.27 5.02 -3.98
N LEU A 104 13.17 4.72 -2.67
CA LEU A 104 12.65 5.68 -1.68
C LEU A 104 13.52 6.93 -1.58
N LEU A 105 14.85 6.78 -1.54
CA LEU A 105 15.77 7.91 -1.48
C LEU A 105 15.65 8.79 -2.71
N ILE A 106 15.62 8.21 -3.92
CA ILE A 106 15.51 8.99 -5.15
C ILE A 106 14.14 9.71 -5.20
N LYS A 107 13.05 9.03 -4.84
CA LYS A 107 11.72 9.65 -4.74
C LYS A 107 11.74 10.87 -3.80
N HIS A 108 12.36 10.70 -2.64
CA HIS A 108 12.49 11.75 -1.63
C HIS A 108 13.36 12.92 -2.12
N HIS A 109 14.51 12.63 -2.73
CA HIS A 109 15.43 13.65 -3.24
C HIS A 109 14.86 14.47 -4.38
N ILE A 110 14.07 13.86 -5.26
CA ILE A 110 13.46 14.56 -6.40
C ILE A 110 12.12 15.21 -6.01
N GLY A 111 11.56 14.89 -4.84
CA GLY A 111 10.26 15.41 -4.41
C GLY A 111 9.08 14.89 -5.24
N TYR A 112 9.23 13.71 -5.85
CA TYR A 112 8.22 13.12 -6.72
C TYR A 112 6.95 12.74 -5.94
N GLN A 113 5.79 13.25 -6.39
CA GLN A 113 4.50 13.10 -5.71
C GLN A 113 3.74 11.82 -6.07
N GLY A 114 4.15 11.09 -7.10
CA GLY A 114 3.50 9.84 -7.50
C GLY A 114 3.78 8.67 -6.56
N SER A 115 3.30 7.48 -6.92
CA SER A 115 3.49 6.25 -6.14
C SER A 115 4.94 5.78 -6.17
N LEU A 116 5.35 4.98 -5.17
CA LEU A 116 6.68 4.37 -5.15
C LEU A 116 6.86 3.36 -6.30
N LEU A 117 5.75 2.75 -6.75
CA LEU A 117 5.71 1.81 -7.85
C LEU A 117 6.02 2.48 -9.18
N GLU A 118 5.36 3.60 -9.49
CA GLU A 118 5.64 4.37 -10.70
C GLU A 118 7.12 4.75 -10.72
N MET A 119 7.66 5.25 -9.61
CA MET A 119 9.09 5.56 -9.51
C MET A 119 9.98 4.34 -9.81
N LEU A 120 9.62 3.17 -9.31
CA LEU A 120 10.36 1.93 -9.57
C LEU A 120 10.30 1.51 -11.03
N ASP A 121 9.14 1.65 -11.68
CA ASP A 121 8.97 1.29 -13.10
C ASP A 121 9.69 2.27 -14.01
N TRP A 122 9.63 3.57 -13.70
CA TRP A 122 10.47 4.58 -14.34
C TRP A 122 11.97 4.25 -14.17
N LEU A 123 12.42 3.85 -12.98
CA LEU A 123 13.83 3.44 -12.81
C LEU A 123 14.21 2.23 -13.66
N LYS A 124 13.30 1.27 -13.89
CA LYS A 124 13.55 0.14 -14.80
C LYS A 124 13.64 0.59 -16.24
N ASP A 125 12.70 1.42 -16.69
CA ASP A 125 12.62 1.89 -18.08
C ASP A 125 13.80 2.80 -18.46
N TYR A 126 14.31 3.55 -17.49
CA TYR A 126 15.43 4.48 -17.66
C TYR A 126 16.77 3.91 -17.19
N TRP A 127 16.84 2.65 -16.74
CA TRP A 127 18.07 2.01 -16.27
C TRP A 127 19.22 2.09 -17.29
N CYS A 128 18.90 1.99 -18.58
CA CYS A 128 19.87 2.03 -19.67
C CYS A 128 20.07 3.44 -20.26
N LYS A 129 19.37 4.46 -19.76
CA LYS A 129 19.42 5.84 -20.27
C LYS A 129 20.28 6.72 -19.37
N GLN A 130 20.73 7.86 -19.90
CA GLN A 130 21.46 8.84 -19.08
C GLN A 130 20.53 9.48 -18.04
N MET A 131 21.05 9.70 -16.83
CA MET A 131 20.34 10.33 -15.73
C MET A 131 19.74 11.70 -16.10
N LYS A 132 20.38 12.45 -17.01
CA LYS A 132 19.87 13.75 -17.48
C LYS A 132 18.53 13.61 -18.20
N THR A 133 18.39 12.59 -19.05
CA THR A 133 17.14 12.29 -19.77
C THR A 133 16.05 11.87 -18.80
N PHE A 134 16.41 11.07 -17.78
CA PHE A 134 15.48 10.69 -16.73
C PHE A 134 14.93 11.89 -15.96
N LEU A 135 15.81 12.82 -15.53
CA LEU A 135 15.40 14.01 -14.79
C LEU A 135 14.56 14.98 -15.63
N ALA A 136 14.89 15.13 -16.93
CA ALA A 136 14.11 15.95 -17.84
C ALA A 136 12.68 15.42 -18.00
N GLU A 137 12.53 14.12 -18.27
CA GLU A 137 11.22 13.51 -18.47
C GLU A 137 10.38 13.44 -17.17
N LEU A 138 11.03 13.39 -16.02
CA LEU A 138 10.34 13.45 -14.73
C LEU A 138 9.74 14.84 -14.46
N SER A 139 10.37 15.89 -14.99
CA SER A 139 9.87 17.27 -14.91
C SER A 139 8.80 17.59 -15.96
N GLU A 140 8.80 16.87 -17.08
CA GLU A 140 7.76 16.91 -18.10
C GLU A 140 6.63 15.93 -17.74
N THR A 141 5.97 16.14 -16.60
CA THR A 141 4.75 15.39 -16.32
C THR A 141 3.69 15.85 -17.32
N SER A 142 3.47 15.02 -18.32
CA SER A 142 2.57 15.30 -19.44
C SER A 142 1.15 15.56 -18.93
N ASP A 143 0.57 16.72 -19.29
CA ASP A 143 -0.85 17.09 -19.16
C ASP A 143 -1.81 16.18 -19.95
N ARG A 144 -1.39 14.95 -20.28
CA ARG A 144 -2.26 13.93 -20.89
C ARG A 144 -3.24 13.45 -19.84
N ILE A 145 -4.38 14.12 -19.83
CA ILE A 145 -5.65 13.49 -19.47
C ILE A 145 -5.82 12.34 -20.45
N SER A 146 -5.48 11.12 -20.03
CA SER A 146 -5.95 9.96 -20.77
C SER A 146 -7.47 10.03 -20.69
N SER A 147 -8.12 10.16 -21.85
CA SER A 147 -9.54 9.89 -21.91
C SER A 147 -9.66 8.44 -21.48
N GLY A 148 -10.03 8.21 -20.23
CA GLY A 148 -10.22 6.88 -19.68
C GLY A 148 -11.26 6.11 -20.51
N ARG A 149 -11.60 4.90 -20.07
CA ARG A 149 -12.68 4.13 -20.69
C ARG A 149 -13.98 4.96 -20.65
N GLN A 150 -14.32 5.62 -21.75
CA GLN A 150 -15.54 6.40 -21.86
C GLN A 150 -16.71 5.42 -21.93
N LYS A 151 -17.76 5.66 -21.13
CA LYS A 151 -19.03 4.96 -21.35
C LYS A 151 -19.52 5.38 -22.73
N MET A 152 -19.56 4.45 -23.69
CA MET A 152 -20.24 4.68 -24.96
C MET A 152 -21.70 5.02 -24.64
N GLY A 153 -22.14 6.23 -24.94
CA GLY A 153 -23.57 6.56 -24.90
C GLY A 153 -24.34 5.64 -25.85
N GLY A 154 -25.51 5.16 -25.43
CA GLY A 154 -26.35 4.27 -26.25
C GLY A 154 -26.42 2.81 -25.80
N HIS A 155 -25.94 2.46 -24.61
CA HIS A 155 -26.03 1.09 -24.06
C HIS A 155 -27.45 0.51 -24.09
N GLN A 156 -28.47 1.34 -23.86
CA GLN A 156 -29.88 0.93 -23.92
C GLN A 156 -30.29 0.48 -25.33
N ARG A 157 -29.85 1.21 -26.35
CA ARG A 157 -30.14 0.91 -27.75
C ARG A 157 -29.41 -0.34 -28.23
N ILE A 158 -28.14 -0.50 -27.84
CA ILE A 158 -27.37 -1.74 -28.11
C ILE A 158 -28.07 -2.94 -27.45
N TYR A 159 -28.58 -2.77 -26.23
CA TYR A 159 -29.31 -3.83 -25.53
C TYR A 159 -30.64 -4.18 -26.22
N GLU A 160 -31.45 -3.18 -26.60
CA GLU A 160 -32.71 -3.38 -27.32
C GLU A 160 -32.51 -4.03 -28.69
N GLU A 161 -31.47 -3.62 -29.42
CA GLU A 161 -31.10 -4.21 -30.72
C GLU A 161 -30.66 -5.67 -30.55
N SER A 162 -29.83 -5.99 -29.54
CA SER A 162 -29.43 -7.36 -29.21
C SER A 162 -30.62 -8.22 -28.76
N LEU A 163 -31.55 -7.68 -27.97
CA LEU A 163 -32.75 -8.37 -27.51
C LEU A 163 -33.66 -8.71 -28.70
N ALA A 164 -33.89 -7.75 -29.60
CA ALA A 164 -34.68 -7.97 -30.80
C ALA A 164 -34.04 -8.97 -31.79
N GLN A 165 -32.70 -9.06 -31.83
CA GLN A 165 -32.00 -10.09 -32.60
C GLN A 165 -32.18 -11.48 -31.99
N TYR A 166 -32.13 -11.58 -30.66
CA TYR A 166 -32.38 -12.83 -29.93
C TYR A 166 -33.81 -13.35 -30.13
N GLU A 167 -34.82 -12.48 -29.99
CA GLU A 167 -36.23 -12.85 -30.18
C GLU A 167 -36.55 -13.29 -31.62
N ARG A 168 -35.80 -12.82 -32.62
CA ARG A 168 -35.93 -13.22 -34.03
C ARG A 168 -35.20 -14.52 -34.37
N GLY A 169 -34.44 -15.10 -33.43
CA GLY A 169 -33.69 -16.34 -33.64
C GLY A 169 -32.37 -16.17 -34.42
N ASP A 170 -31.98 -14.93 -34.75
CA ASP A 170 -30.75 -14.58 -35.48
C ASP A 170 -29.54 -14.36 -34.52
N ALA A 171 -29.50 -15.12 -33.42
CA ALA A 171 -28.46 -15.00 -32.38
C ALA A 171 -27.20 -15.83 -32.65
N PHE A 172 -27.16 -16.65 -33.71
CA PHE A 172 -26.05 -17.58 -33.99
C PHE A 172 -24.67 -16.91 -34.11
N HIS A 173 -24.63 -15.62 -34.46
CA HIS A 173 -23.39 -14.85 -34.59
C HIS A 173 -22.84 -14.36 -33.24
N LEU A 174 -23.63 -14.39 -32.15
CA LEU A 174 -23.19 -13.96 -30.81
C LEU A 174 -22.29 -15.02 -30.13
N ASP A 175 -22.40 -16.29 -30.54
CA ASP A 175 -21.54 -17.38 -30.07
C ASP A 175 -20.21 -17.46 -30.86
N ASP A 176 -20.07 -16.65 -31.92
CA ASP A 176 -18.85 -16.60 -32.72
C ASP A 176 -17.83 -15.64 -32.09
N VAL A 177 -16.79 -16.21 -31.49
CA VAL A 177 -15.65 -15.51 -30.88
C VAL A 177 -14.85 -14.65 -31.88
N THR A 178 -15.13 -14.74 -33.17
CA THR A 178 -14.50 -13.92 -34.22
C THR A 178 -15.32 -12.68 -34.63
N TYR A 179 -16.48 -12.44 -34.02
CA TYR A 179 -17.29 -11.25 -34.32
C TYR A 179 -16.61 -9.96 -33.84
N VAL A 180 -16.14 -9.15 -34.78
CA VAL A 180 -15.71 -7.76 -34.55
C VAL A 180 -16.79 -6.85 -35.14
N PRO A 181 -17.62 -6.18 -34.32
CA PRO A 181 -18.65 -5.30 -34.85
C PRO A 181 -18.01 -4.20 -35.68
N SER A 182 -18.42 -4.06 -36.95
CA SER A 182 -18.00 -2.97 -37.82
C SER A 182 -18.47 -1.66 -37.20
N THR A 183 -17.51 -0.86 -36.75
CA THR A 183 -17.75 0.53 -36.35
C THR A 183 -17.93 1.36 -37.61
N LYS A 184 -19.16 1.86 -37.81
CA LYS A 184 -19.45 3.02 -38.66
C LYS A 184 -19.79 4.20 -37.77
#